data_AF-A0A7H2Q231-F1
#
_entry.id   AF-A0A7H2Q231-F1
#
_cell.length_a   1.000
_cell.length_b   1.000
_cell.length_c   1.000
_cell.angle_alpha   90.00
_cell.angle_beta   90.00
_cell.angle_gamma   90.00
#
_symmetry.space_group_name_H-M   'P 1'
#
loop_
_entity.id
_entity.type
_entity.pdbx_description
1 polymer ?
#
loop_
_entity_poly.entity_id
_entity_poly.type
_entity_poly.pdbx_seq_one_letter_code
_entity_poly.pdbx_strand_id
1 'polypeptide(L)'
;MNLALFDFDGTITHNDTFSLFLKFSLSRKTQILGGIRLAPYIAGYKFGWVTDRTIRTKLCQVGYVGYNADSLKHIGQEFANKGLCCIKPLTAEFS
;
A
#
# COMPACT_ATOMS: atom_id res chain seq x y z
N MET A 1 -15.80 30.00 2.52
CA MET A 1 -15.63 28.74 1.77
C MET A 1 -14.88 27.78 2.66
N ASN A 2 -15.48 26.65 3.02
CA ASN A 2 -14.90 25.68 3.95
C ASN A 2 -14.38 24.48 3.16
N LEU A 3 -13.09 24.17 3.30
CA LEU A 3 -12.44 23.01 2.72
C LEU A 3 -12.26 21.97 3.83
N ALA A 4 -12.78 20.76 3.62
CA ALA A 4 -12.52 19.62 4.49
C ALA A 4 -11.57 18.65 3.76
N LEU A 5 -10.48 18.28 4.43
CA LEU A 5 -9.46 17.36 3.93
C LEU A 5 -9.48 16.13 4.83
N PHE A 6 -9.63 14.96 4.23
CA PHE A 6 -9.62 13.69 4.94
C PHE A 6 -8.47 12.85 4.41
N ASP A 7 -7.62 12.38 5.31
CA ASP A 7 -6.69 11.30 4.99
C ASP A 7 -7.46 9.98 4.91
N PHE A 8 -6.96 9.02 4.13
CA PHE A 8 -7.61 7.73 3.97
C PHE A 8 -7.13 6.75 5.04
N ASP A 9 -5.84 6.42 5.00
CA ASP A 9 -5.22 5.41 5.84
C ASP A 9 -4.96 5.99 7.25
N GLY A 10 -5.50 5.34 8.29
CA GLY A 10 -5.37 5.81 9.68
C GLY A 10 -6.36 6.89 10.10
N THR A 11 -7.19 7.40 9.17
CA THR A 11 -8.30 8.33 9.48
C THR A 11 -9.66 7.71 9.14
N ILE A 12 -9.83 7.21 7.90
CA ILE A 12 -11.08 6.56 7.46
C ILE A 12 -10.98 5.03 7.62
N THR A 13 -9.78 4.47 7.49
CA THR A 13 -9.54 3.01 7.50
C THR A 13 -8.49 2.64 8.56
N HIS A 14 -8.66 1.47 9.19
CA HIS A 14 -7.68 0.96 10.16
C HIS A 14 -6.45 0.32 9.52
N ASN A 15 -6.49 0.07 8.21
CA ASN A 15 -5.47 -0.70 7.50
C ASN A 15 -4.70 0.20 6.53
N ASP A 16 -3.39 -0.01 6.40
CA ASP A 16 -2.58 0.59 5.33
C ASP A 16 -2.97 -0.03 3.98
N THR A 17 -3.75 0.72 3.20
CA THR A 17 -4.29 0.27 1.91
C THR A 17 -3.18 -0.05 0.92
N PHE A 18 -2.03 0.64 1.02
CA PHE A 18 -0.86 0.39 0.18
C PHE A 18 -0.25 -0.99 0.38
N SER A 19 0.02 -1.41 1.63
CA SER A 19 0.57 -2.75 1.90
C SER A 19 -0.39 -3.85 1.47
N LEU A 20 -1.70 -3.63 1.61
CA LEU A 20 -2.73 -4.54 1.12
C LEU A 20 -2.70 -4.61 -0.41
N PHE A 21 -2.58 -3.48 -1.10
CA PHE A 21 -2.49 -3.43 -2.55
C PHE A 21 -1.24 -4.15 -3.08
N LEU A 22 -0.07 -3.97 -2.45
CA LEU A 22 1.13 -4.71 -2.81
C LEU A 22 0.95 -6.23 -2.68
N LYS A 23 0.32 -6.68 -1.59
CA LYS A 23 0.03 -8.12 -1.38
C LYS A 23 -0.97 -8.68 -2.41
N PHE A 24 -1.95 -7.87 -2.81
CA PHE A 24 -2.96 -8.25 -3.79
C PHE A 24 -2.41 -8.30 -5.23
N SER A 25 -1.64 -7.29 -5.61
CA SER A 25 -1.21 -7.09 -7.01
C SER A 25 0.08 -7.84 -7.39
N LEU A 26 0.95 -8.13 -6.42
CA LEU A 26 2.23 -8.79 -6.68
C LEU A 26 2.11 -10.30 -6.54
N SER A 27 2.75 -11.03 -7.47
CA SER A 27 2.90 -12.48 -7.33
C SER A 27 3.69 -12.85 -6.06
N ARG A 28 3.43 -14.04 -5.50
CA ARG A 28 4.17 -14.52 -4.31
C ARG A 28 5.68 -14.57 -4.55
N LYS A 29 6.12 -14.90 -5.76
CA LYS A 29 7.54 -14.89 -6.15
C LYS A 29 8.13 -13.48 -6.06
N THR A 30 7.45 -12.48 -6.59
CA THR A 30 7.86 -11.07 -6.52
C THR A 30 7.90 -10.57 -5.09
N GLN A 31 6.92 -10.95 -4.26
CA GLN A 31 6.90 -10.56 -2.84
C GLN A 31 8.11 -11.12 -2.08
N ILE A 32 8.46 -12.39 -2.29
CA ILE A 32 9.61 -13.01 -1.60
C ILE A 32 10.92 -12.41 -2.11
N LEU A 33 11.14 -12.36 -3.43
CA LEU A 33 12.39 -11.88 -4.00
C LEU A 33 12.59 -10.37 -3.74
N GLY A 34 11.52 -9.59 -3.89
CA GLY A 34 11.50 -8.18 -3.57
C GLY A 34 11.72 -7.92 -2.09
N GLY A 35 11.10 -8.71 -1.21
CA GLY A 35 11.30 -8.65 0.24
C GLY A 35 12.74 -8.91 0.66
N ILE A 36 13.39 -9.93 0.09
CA ILE A 36 14.82 -10.19 0.32
C ILE A 36 15.67 -9.02 -0.16
N ARG A 37 15.41 -8.51 -1.38
CA ARG A 37 16.16 -7.38 -1.96
C ARG A 37 15.99 -6.08 -1.15
N LEU A 38 14.82 -5.88 -0.56
CA LEU A 38 14.48 -4.68 0.20
C LEU A 38 14.66 -4.83 1.71
N ALA A 39 15.09 -5.99 2.20
CA ALA A 39 15.32 -6.26 3.62
C ALA A 39 16.11 -5.15 4.35
N PRO A 40 17.25 -4.62 3.83
CA PRO A 40 17.97 -3.54 4.51
C PRO A 40 17.16 -2.23 4.60
N TYR A 41 16.37 -1.90 3.57
CA TYR A 41 15.50 -0.71 3.59
C TYR A 41 14.35 -0.89 4.57
N ILE A 42 13.75 -2.09 4.64
CA ILE A 42 12.69 -2.42 5.60
C ILE A 42 13.24 -2.34 7.03
N ALA A 43 14.45 -2.85 7.27
CA ALA A 43 15.11 -2.74 8.57
C ALA A 43 15.36 -1.25 8.92
N GLY A 44 15.93 -0.48 7.99
CA GLY A 44 16.16 0.96 8.19
C GLY A 44 14.87 1.75 8.44
N TYR A 45 13.75 1.37 7.82
CA TYR A 45 12.44 1.97 8.08
C TYR A 45 11.98 1.67 9.51
N LYS A 46 12.13 0.42 9.97
CA LYS A 46 11.79 0.04 11.36
C LYS A 46 12.64 0.75 12.42
N PHE A 47 13.89 1.07 12.10
CA PHE A 47 14.78 1.84 12.98
C PHE A 47 14.61 3.37 12.84
N GLY A 48 13.70 3.84 11.98
CA GLY A 48 13.46 5.27 11.76
C GLY A 48 14.53 5.98 10.91
N TRP A 49 15.48 5.26 10.33
CA TRP A 49 16.52 5.81 9.45
C TRP A 49 16.06 6.04 8.02
N VAL A 50 15.02 5.33 7.60
CA VAL A 50 14.41 5.44 6.26
C VAL A 50 13.01 6.00 6.41
N THR A 51 12.65 6.98 5.58
CA THR A 51 11.32 7.60 5.61
C THR A 51 10.25 6.71 4.95
N ASP A 52 8.99 6.90 5.32
CA ASP A 52 7.83 6.23 4.69
C ASP A 52 7.83 6.43 3.16
N ARG A 53 8.04 7.67 2.70
CA ARG A 53 8.14 7.99 1.27
C ARG A 53 9.25 7.16 0.58
N THR A 54 10.41 7.05 1.21
CA THR A 54 11.55 6.32 0.64
C THR A 54 11.23 4.82 0.52
N ILE A 55 10.69 4.21 1.58
CA ILE A 55 10.38 2.77 1.55
C ILE A 55 9.27 2.46 0.54
N ARG A 56 8.21 3.28 0.46
CA ARG A 56 7.14 3.11 -0.54
C ARG A 56 7.66 3.23 -1.97
N THR A 57 8.53 4.20 -2.22
CA THR A 57 9.18 4.37 -3.53
C THR A 57 9.99 3.12 -3.89
N LYS A 58 10.78 2.59 -2.96
CA LYS A 58 11.59 1.39 -3.18
C LYS A 58 10.74 0.14 -3.39
N LEU A 59 9.64 0.00 -2.65
CA LEU A 59 8.67 -1.08 -2.82
C LEU A 59 8.05 -1.05 -4.22
N CYS A 60 7.62 0.11 -4.71
CA CYS A 60 7.09 0.22 -6.07
C CYS A 60 8.16 -0.05 -7.13
N GLN A 61 9.35 0.52 -6.96
CA GLN A 61 10.47 0.35 -7.89
C GLN A 61 10.90 -1.11 -8.04
N VAL A 62 10.83 -1.92 -6.98
CA VAL A 62 11.20 -3.34 -7.02
C VAL A 62 10.01 -4.22 -7.39
N GLY A 63 8.82 -3.92 -6.85
CA GLY A 63 7.62 -4.73 -7.04
C GLY A 63 7.06 -4.68 -8.45
N TYR A 64 7.15 -3.52 -9.11
CA TYR A 64 6.52 -3.29 -10.41
C TYR A 64 7.50 -3.11 -11.56
N VAL A 65 8.76 -3.56 -11.41
CA VAL A 65 9.69 -3.60 -12.54
C VAL A 65 9.06 -4.39 -13.69
N GLY A 66 8.96 -3.75 -14.86
CA GLY A 66 8.41 -4.39 -16.07
C GLY A 66 6.88 -4.50 -16.12
N TYR A 67 6.16 -3.96 -15.13
CA TYR A 67 4.70 -3.89 -15.22
C TYR A 67 4.27 -2.81 -16.22
N ASN A 68 3.25 -3.13 -17.02
CA ASN A 68 2.55 -2.16 -17.83
C ASN A 68 1.58 -1.33 -16.95
N ALA A 69 1.51 -0.02 -17.19
CA ALA A 69 0.70 0.91 -16.39
C ALA A 69 -0.81 0.62 -16.50
N ASP A 70 -1.31 0.26 -17.67
CA ASP A 70 -2.73 -0.07 -17.88
C ASP A 70 -3.11 -1.36 -17.17
N SER A 71 -2.22 -2.37 -17.21
CA SER A 71 -2.40 -3.60 -16.43
C SER A 71 -2.46 -3.30 -14.93
N LEU A 72 -1.58 -2.44 -14.41
CA LEU A 72 -1.58 -2.05 -13.00
C LEU A 72 -2.85 -1.25 -12.63
N LYS A 73 -3.35 -0.40 -13.54
CA LYS A 73 -4.61 0.33 -13.37
C LYS A 73 -5.80 -0.63 -13.28
N HIS A 74 -5.86 -1.65 -14.14
CA HIS A 74 -6.90 -2.67 -14.09
C HIS A 74 -6.87 -3.44 -12.76
N ILE A 75 -5.68 -3.87 -12.31
CA ILE A 75 -5.51 -4.51 -10.99
C ILE A 75 -5.96 -3.58 -9.86
N GLY A 76 -5.70 -2.27 -9.98
CA GLY A 76 -6.19 -1.24 -9.06
C GLY A 76 -7.71 -1.19 -8.97
N GLN A 77 -8.40 -1.25 -10.12
CA GLN A 77 -9.87 -1.28 -10.17
C GLN A 77 -10.41 -2.58 -9.54
N GLU A 78 -9.79 -3.72 -9.83
CA GLU A 78 -10.15 -4.98 -9.20
C GLU A 78 -9.94 -4.95 -7.68
N PHE A 79 -8.83 -4.36 -7.22
CA PHE A 79 -8.56 -4.18 -5.79
C PHE A 79 -9.59 -3.27 -5.13
N ALA A 80 -10.01 -2.18 -5.79
CA ALA A 80 -11.07 -1.32 -5.27
C ALA A 80 -12.38 -2.11 -5.12
N ASN A 81 -12.75 -2.91 -6.13
CA ASN A 81 -14.00 -3.65 -6.10
C ASN A 81 -14.00 -4.85 -5.13
N LYS A 82 -12.86 -5.54 -4.98
CA LYS A 82 -12.76 -6.80 -4.21
C LYS A 82 -12.10 -6.61 -2.84
N GLY A 83 -11.08 -5.76 -2.76
CA GLY A 83 -10.21 -5.59 -1.59
C GLY A 83 -10.72 -4.58 -0.56
N LEU A 84 -11.48 -3.56 -0.99
CA LEU A 84 -12.06 -2.58 -0.07
C LEU A 84 -13.14 -3.18 0.86
N CYS A 85 -13.79 -4.28 0.46
CA CYS A 85 -14.76 -5.01 1.29
C CYS A 85 -14.15 -5.50 2.63
N CYS A 86 -12.85 -5.78 2.65
CA CYS A 86 -12.14 -6.27 3.84
C CYS A 86 -11.50 -5.14 4.67
N ILE A 87 -11.60 -3.89 4.21
CA ILE A 87 -11.14 -2.72 4.96
C ILE A 87 -12.30 -2.28 5.84
N LYS A 88 -12.17 -2.55 7.15
CA LYS A 88 -13.18 -2.09 8.10
C LYS A 88 -13.14 -0.55 8.13
N PRO A 89 -14.27 0.14 7.88
CA PRO A 89 -14.33 1.56 8.15
C PRO A 89 -14.01 1.76 9.63
N LEU A 90 -13.31 2.85 9.99
CA LEU A 90 -13.36 3.35 11.35
C LEU A 90 -14.85 3.61 11.62
N THR A 91 -15.50 2.75 12.38
CA THR A 91 -16.85 3.02 12.85
C THR A 91 -16.74 4.28 13.68
N ALA A 92 -17.26 5.39 13.15
CA ALA A 92 -17.52 6.55 13.97
C ALA A 92 -18.62 6.14 14.95
N GLU A 93 -18.22 5.82 16.19
CA GLU A 93 -19.13 5.83 17.32
C GLU A 93 -19.56 7.30 17.53
N PHE A 94 -20.50 7.74 16.70
CA PHE A 94 -21.36 8.86 17.03
C PHE A 94 -22.56 8.27 17.78
N SER A 95 -22.40 8.06 19.08
CA SER A 95 -23.45 8.09 20.11
C SER A 95 -22.81 8.15 21.49
#